data_AF-A0A2J8RK59-F1
#
_entry.id   AF-A0A2J8RK59-F1
#
_cell.length_a   1.000
_cell.length_b   1.000
_cell.length_c   1.000
_cell.angle_alpha   90.00
_cell.angle_beta   90.00
_cell.angle_gamma   90.00
#
_symmetry.space_group_name_H-M   'P 1'
#
loop_
_entity.id
_entity.type
_entity.pdbx_description
1 polymer ?
#
loop_
_entity_poly.entity_id
_entity_poly.type
_entity_poly.pdbx_seq_one_letter_code
_entity_poly.pdbx_strand_id
1 'polypeptide(L)'
;MPALGWAVAAILMLQMAMAEPSPGTLHRKAGVFSDLSNQELKAVHSFLWSKKELRLQPSRTTTMAKNTVFLIEMLLPKKYHVLRFLDKGESHPVREARAVIFFGDQEHPNVTEFAVGPLPGPCYMRALSPRPGHQFSWASRPISTAEYALLYHTLQEATKPLHQFFLNTTGFSFQDCHDRCLTFTDVAPRGVASGQRRSWLIIQRYVEGYFLHPTGLELLVDHGSTDARHWAVEQVWYNGKFYGSPEEL
;
A
#
# COMPACT_ATOMS: atom_id res chain seq x y z
N MET A 1 12.26 33.50 87.43
CA MET A 1 11.69 34.25 86.29
C MET A 1 12.75 35.21 85.77
N PRO A 2 12.97 35.40 84.46
CA PRO A 2 12.68 34.61 83.25
C PRO A 2 14.04 34.15 82.61
N ALA A 3 14.22 33.54 81.43
CA ALA A 3 13.41 32.82 80.47
C ALA A 3 14.38 31.88 79.70
N LEU A 4 13.91 30.67 79.45
CA LEU A 4 14.49 29.67 78.57
C LEU A 4 14.34 30.15 77.12
N GLY A 5 15.39 30.06 76.29
CA GLY A 5 15.32 30.43 74.87
C GLY A 5 16.17 29.50 74.01
N TRP A 6 15.55 28.43 73.54
CA TRP A 6 16.12 27.49 72.57
C TRP A 6 16.20 28.15 71.19
N ALA A 7 17.30 27.95 70.46
CA ALA A 7 17.35 28.21 69.02
C ALA A 7 17.63 26.88 68.31
N VAL A 8 16.57 26.25 67.82
CA VAL A 8 16.63 25.10 66.90
C VAL A 8 16.69 25.68 65.49
N ALA A 9 17.81 25.46 64.79
CA ALA A 9 17.93 25.79 63.37
C ALA A 9 17.22 24.71 62.54
N ALA A 10 16.08 25.05 61.95
CA ALA A 10 15.37 24.19 61.02
C ALA A 10 15.90 24.40 59.60
N ILE A 11 16.61 23.40 59.06
CA ILE A 11 17.02 23.35 57.65
C ILE A 11 15.81 22.84 56.85
N LEU A 12 15.21 23.71 56.04
CA LEU A 12 14.18 23.33 55.07
C LEU A 12 14.86 22.71 53.84
N MET A 13 14.94 21.38 53.79
CA MET A 13 15.26 20.65 52.56
C MET A 13 13.99 20.57 51.71
N LEU A 14 13.92 21.36 50.63
CA LEU A 14 12.86 21.25 49.63
C LEU A 14 13.11 19.98 48.79
N GLN A 15 12.59 18.84 49.24
CA GLN A 15 12.55 17.64 48.40
C GLN A 15 11.52 17.86 47.28
N MET A 16 12.01 18.16 46.08
CA MET A 16 11.21 18.02 44.87
C MET A 16 10.98 16.52 44.62
N ALA A 17 9.84 16.01 45.10
CA ALA A 17 9.36 14.71 44.71
C ALA A 17 9.06 14.74 43.20
N MET A 18 9.88 14.05 42.40
CA MET A 18 9.49 13.70 41.04
C MET A 18 8.35 12.70 41.16
N ALA A 19 7.11 13.18 41.05
CA ALA A 19 5.94 12.31 40.98
C ALA A 19 6.06 11.45 39.71
N GLU A 20 6.23 10.13 39.90
CA GLU A 20 6.22 9.20 38.77
C GLU A 20 4.86 9.26 38.06
N PRO A 21 4.83 9.32 36.71
CA PRO A 21 3.56 9.39 35.98
C PRO A 21 2.71 8.15 36.26
N SER A 22 1.44 8.37 36.65
CA SER A 22 0.51 7.26 36.86
C SER A 22 0.33 6.39 35.60
N PRO A 23 0.08 5.07 35.73
CA PRO A 23 -0.07 4.15 34.59
C PRO A 23 -1.12 4.59 33.55
N GLY A 24 -2.22 5.20 33.98
CA GLY A 24 -3.26 5.75 33.11
C GLY A 24 -2.80 6.95 32.28
N THR A 25 -1.83 7.73 32.79
CA THR A 25 -1.27 8.89 32.07
C THR A 25 -0.29 8.44 30.99
N LEU A 26 0.49 7.38 31.26
CA LEU A 26 1.37 6.73 30.29
C LEU A 26 0.56 6.09 29.14
N HIS A 27 -0.52 5.38 29.46
CA HIS A 27 -1.41 4.79 28.45
C HIS A 27 -2.08 5.83 27.56
N ARG A 28 -2.42 7.02 28.09
CA ARG A 28 -2.98 8.13 27.30
C ARG A 28 -1.93 8.79 26.40
N LYS A 29 -0.69 8.90 26.87
CA LYS A 29 0.44 9.45 26.09
C LYS A 29 0.86 8.54 24.93
N ALA A 30 0.74 7.21 25.10
CA ALA A 30 1.05 6.25 24.04
C ALA A 30 0.15 6.39 22.79
N GLY A 31 -1.05 6.97 22.94
CA GLY A 31 -1.99 7.21 21.84
C GLY A 31 -1.44 8.07 20.69
N VAL A 32 -0.37 8.85 20.92
CA VAL A 32 0.31 9.59 19.84
C VAL A 32 0.90 8.65 18.77
N PHE A 33 1.18 7.39 19.12
CA PHE A 33 1.73 6.37 18.22
C PHE A 33 0.69 5.37 17.71
N SER A 34 -0.57 5.44 18.16
CA SER A 34 -1.57 4.45 17.77
C SER A 34 -1.95 4.61 16.30
N ASP A 35 -2.18 3.49 15.63
CA ASP A 35 -2.77 3.46 14.29
C ASP A 35 -4.14 4.13 14.25
N LEU A 36 -4.63 4.36 13.04
CA LEU A 36 -5.95 4.95 12.83
C LEU A 36 -7.05 3.98 13.27
N SER A 37 -8.00 4.47 14.04
CA SER A 37 -9.23 3.72 14.31
C SER A 37 -10.08 3.58 13.04
N ASN A 38 -11.02 2.63 13.04
CA ASN A 38 -11.99 2.48 11.94
C ASN A 38 -12.80 3.77 11.69
N GLN A 39 -13.12 4.52 12.75
CA GLN A 39 -13.83 5.80 12.63
C GLN A 39 -12.96 6.86 11.95
N GLU A 40 -11.68 6.95 12.31
CA GLU A 40 -10.73 7.86 11.68
C GLU A 40 -10.47 7.51 10.21
N LEU A 41 -10.28 6.21 9.89
CA LEU A 41 -10.15 5.74 8.51
C LEU A 41 -11.36 6.14 7.66
N LYS A 42 -12.57 5.94 8.18
CA LYS A 42 -13.82 6.35 7.52
C LYS A 42 -13.90 7.87 7.36
N ALA A 43 -13.53 8.64 8.38
CA ALA A 43 -13.54 10.10 8.31
C ALA A 43 -12.59 10.63 7.22
N VAL A 44 -11.37 10.10 7.14
CA VAL A 44 -10.39 10.43 6.08
C VAL A 44 -10.93 10.05 4.71
N HIS A 45 -11.43 8.81 4.57
CA HIS A 45 -11.98 8.33 3.32
C HIS A 45 -13.15 9.21 2.85
N SER A 46 -14.13 9.49 3.71
CA SER A 46 -15.26 10.37 3.40
C SER A 46 -14.82 11.79 3.05
N PHE A 47 -13.82 12.35 3.75
CA PHE A 47 -13.25 13.65 3.42
C PHE A 47 -12.65 13.67 2.01
N LEU A 48 -11.83 12.68 1.65
CA LEU A 48 -11.25 12.58 0.31
C LEU A 48 -12.33 12.43 -0.76
N TRP A 49 -13.36 11.62 -0.52
CA TRP A 49 -14.49 11.45 -1.45
C TRP A 49 -15.39 12.68 -1.59
N SER A 50 -15.36 13.59 -0.62
CA SER A 50 -16.05 14.89 -0.72
C SER A 50 -15.38 15.84 -1.71
N LYS A 51 -14.07 15.66 -1.96
CA LYS A 51 -13.26 16.45 -2.91
C LYS A 51 -13.51 15.97 -4.35
N LYS A 52 -14.51 16.56 -5.00
CA LYS A 52 -14.95 16.17 -6.36
C LYS A 52 -13.86 16.32 -7.41
N GLU A 53 -12.94 17.24 -7.22
CA GLU A 53 -11.76 17.46 -8.06
C GLU A 53 -10.85 16.23 -8.14
N LEU A 54 -10.87 15.34 -7.14
CA LEU A 54 -10.05 14.12 -7.14
C LEU A 54 -10.60 13.02 -8.05
N ARG A 55 -11.88 13.11 -8.48
CA ARG A 55 -12.55 12.13 -9.36
C ARG A 55 -12.36 10.67 -8.90
N LEU A 56 -12.44 10.44 -7.59
CA LEU A 56 -12.16 9.13 -7.00
C LEU A 56 -13.16 8.07 -7.44
N GLN A 57 -12.63 6.88 -7.72
CA GLN A 57 -13.38 5.67 -8.02
C GLN A 57 -13.00 4.54 -7.04
N PRO A 58 -13.89 3.55 -6.82
CA PRO A 58 -13.59 2.40 -5.99
C PRO A 58 -12.35 1.62 -6.44
N SER A 59 -11.60 1.06 -5.48
CA SER A 59 -10.42 0.22 -5.77
C SER A 59 -10.77 -1.03 -6.58
N ARG A 60 -12.02 -1.49 -6.51
CA ARG A 60 -12.52 -2.67 -7.23
C ARG A 60 -12.88 -2.42 -8.69
N THR A 61 -13.03 -1.17 -9.15
CA THR A 61 -13.33 -0.89 -10.57
C THR A 61 -12.24 -1.49 -11.47
N THR A 62 -12.61 -2.31 -12.45
CA THR A 62 -11.66 -3.07 -13.28
C THR A 62 -11.12 -2.23 -14.44
N THR A 63 -10.38 -1.18 -14.13
CA THR A 63 -9.60 -0.36 -15.07
C THR A 63 -8.41 0.27 -14.34
N MET A 64 -7.28 0.46 -15.02
CA MET A 64 -6.13 1.19 -14.48
C MET A 64 -6.24 2.71 -14.72
N ALA A 65 -7.07 3.14 -15.68
CA ALA A 65 -7.35 4.55 -15.97
C ALA A 65 -8.39 5.14 -14.99
N LYS A 66 -8.07 5.11 -13.69
CA LYS A 66 -8.92 5.63 -12.62
C LYS A 66 -8.11 6.30 -11.53
N ASN A 67 -8.74 7.25 -10.83
CA ASN A 67 -8.20 7.79 -9.60
C ASN A 67 -8.71 6.97 -8.42
N THR A 68 -7.84 6.50 -7.53
CA THR A 68 -8.27 5.67 -6.40
C THR A 68 -7.38 5.87 -5.18
N VAL A 69 -7.99 5.82 -3.99
CA VAL A 69 -7.25 5.83 -2.73
C VAL A 69 -6.71 4.42 -2.52
N PHE A 70 -5.38 4.28 -2.56
CA PHE A 70 -4.71 2.99 -2.41
C PHE A 70 -4.49 2.62 -0.94
N LEU A 71 -4.03 3.59 -0.14
CA LEU A 71 -3.67 3.39 1.26
C LEU A 71 -4.10 4.60 2.09
N ILE A 72 -4.61 4.34 3.30
CA ILE A 72 -4.76 5.33 4.37
C ILE A 72 -4.12 4.74 5.62
N GLU A 73 -3.13 5.43 6.18
CA GLU A 73 -2.44 5.02 7.41
C GLU A 73 -2.14 6.23 8.30
N MET A 74 -1.73 5.99 9.54
CA MET A 74 -1.36 7.08 10.46
C MET A 74 -0.07 7.77 9.99
N LEU A 75 -0.09 9.10 9.87
CA LEU A 75 1.13 9.86 9.61
C LEU A 75 1.76 10.30 10.94
N LEU A 76 2.88 9.67 11.30
CA LEU A 76 3.48 9.91 12.60
C LEU A 76 3.97 11.37 12.72
N PRO A 77 3.64 12.08 13.82
CA PRO A 77 4.09 13.45 14.01
C PRO A 77 5.61 13.53 14.07
N LYS A 78 6.17 14.70 13.74
CA LYS A 78 7.63 14.90 13.82
C LYS A 78 8.13 14.61 15.24
N LYS A 79 9.23 13.86 15.33
CA LYS A 79 9.87 13.45 16.60
C LYS A 79 9.98 14.58 17.62
N TYR A 80 10.38 15.78 17.18
CA TYR A 80 10.52 16.95 18.06
C TYR A 80 9.21 17.32 18.78
N HIS A 81 8.06 17.31 18.10
CA HIS A 81 6.77 17.60 18.73
C HIS A 81 6.34 16.49 19.68
N VAL A 82 6.61 15.23 19.31
CA VAL A 82 6.32 14.07 20.16
C VAL A 82 7.12 14.12 21.46
N LEU A 83 8.42 14.40 21.40
CA LEU A 83 9.27 14.52 22.60
C LEU A 83 8.82 15.66 23.52
N ARG A 84 8.43 16.82 22.97
CA ARG A 84 7.90 17.92 23.80
C ARG A 84 6.59 17.54 24.50
N PHE A 85 5.70 16.82 23.81
CA PHE A 85 4.47 16.30 24.41
C PHE A 85 4.75 15.28 25.52
N LEU A 86 5.63 14.31 25.27
CA LEU A 86 5.92 13.23 26.21
C LEU A 86 6.69 13.71 27.43
N ASP A 87 7.76 14.48 27.22
CA ASP A 87 8.76 14.80 28.26
C ASP A 87 8.48 16.15 28.91
N LYS A 88 7.98 17.13 28.15
CA LYS A 88 7.75 18.51 28.62
C LYS A 88 6.28 18.82 28.92
N GLY A 89 5.38 17.85 28.75
CA GLY A 89 3.96 18.01 29.02
C GLY A 89 3.26 19.03 28.11
N GLU A 90 3.80 19.30 26.93
CA GLU A 90 3.18 20.20 25.96
C GLU A 90 1.91 19.61 25.34
N SER A 91 1.24 20.37 24.47
CA SER A 91 0.02 19.93 23.81
C SER A 91 0.24 18.69 22.92
N HIS A 92 -0.81 17.89 22.79
CA HIS A 92 -0.79 16.72 21.92
C HIS A 92 -0.52 17.15 20.47
N PRO A 93 0.45 16.55 19.75
CA PRO A 93 0.70 16.89 18.36
C PRO A 93 -0.55 16.65 17.51
N VAL A 94 -0.69 17.43 16.44
CA VAL A 94 -1.78 17.24 15.47
C VAL A 94 -1.71 15.83 14.90
N ARG A 95 -2.85 15.14 14.90
CA ARG A 95 -2.99 13.80 14.36
C ARG A 95 -3.42 13.90 12.89
N GLU A 96 -2.62 13.34 12.00
CA GLU A 96 -2.84 13.33 10.56
C GLU A 96 -2.84 11.88 10.03
N ALA A 97 -3.49 11.66 8.89
CA ALA A 97 -3.38 10.43 8.12
C ALA A 97 -2.54 10.67 6.86
N ARG A 98 -1.73 9.69 6.48
CA ARG A 98 -1.12 9.61 5.16
C ARG A 98 -2.11 8.92 4.23
N ALA A 99 -2.46 9.57 3.12
CA ALA A 99 -3.28 9.01 2.06
C ALA A 99 -2.45 8.90 0.78
N VAL A 100 -2.34 7.70 0.23
CA VAL A 100 -1.68 7.44 -1.06
C VAL A 100 -2.77 7.31 -2.12
N ILE A 101 -2.73 8.17 -3.13
CA ILE A 101 -3.71 8.19 -4.21
C ILE A 101 -3.00 7.85 -5.52
N PHE A 102 -3.56 6.88 -6.23
CA PHE A 102 -3.19 6.58 -7.61
C PHE A 102 -4.02 7.48 -8.52
N PHE A 103 -3.36 8.32 -9.30
CA PHE A 103 -3.99 9.14 -10.32
C PHE A 103 -3.77 8.53 -11.70
N GLY A 104 -4.66 7.61 -12.09
CA GLY A 104 -4.62 6.94 -13.40
C GLY A 104 -5.49 7.58 -14.48
N ASP A 105 -6.44 8.44 -14.10
CA ASP A 105 -7.44 9.06 -14.99
C ASP A 105 -6.98 10.44 -15.50
N GLN A 106 -5.76 10.47 -16.05
CA GLN A 106 -5.13 11.68 -16.58
C GLN A 106 -4.03 11.33 -17.58
N GLU A 107 -3.62 12.32 -18.39
CA GLU A 107 -2.62 12.16 -19.46
C GLU A 107 -1.27 11.64 -18.96
N HIS A 108 -0.84 12.10 -17.78
CA HIS A 108 0.41 11.65 -17.14
C HIS A 108 0.10 11.01 -15.79
N PRO A 109 -0.20 9.70 -15.75
CA PRO A 109 -0.52 9.01 -14.52
C PRO A 109 0.59 9.13 -13.47
N ASN A 110 0.22 9.25 -12.21
CA ASN A 110 1.18 9.33 -11.12
C ASN A 110 0.64 8.75 -9.81
N VAL A 111 1.52 8.69 -8.81
CA VAL A 111 1.16 8.41 -7.43
C VAL A 111 1.51 9.63 -6.60
N THR A 112 0.55 10.12 -5.82
CA THR A 112 0.79 11.26 -4.92
C THR A 112 0.32 10.92 -3.52
N GLU A 113 1.11 11.36 -2.54
CA GLU A 113 0.82 11.18 -1.13
C GLU A 113 0.36 12.49 -0.51
N PHE A 114 -0.61 12.41 0.38
CA PHE A 114 -1.15 13.56 1.10
C PHE A 114 -1.16 13.32 2.60
N ALA A 115 -0.92 14.37 3.37
CA ALA A 115 -1.35 14.40 4.76
C ALA A 115 -2.77 14.96 4.84
N VAL A 116 -3.66 14.24 5.50
CA VAL A 116 -5.06 14.62 5.72
C VAL A 116 -5.27 14.81 7.22
N GLY A 117 -5.82 15.95 7.61
CA GLY A 117 -6.02 16.27 9.01
C GLY A 117 -6.83 17.54 9.25
N PRO A 118 -6.97 17.96 10.52
CA PRO A 118 -6.63 17.18 11.72
C PRO A 118 -7.66 16.06 11.97
N LEU A 119 -7.30 14.99 12.65
CA LEU A 119 -8.25 13.96 13.11
C LEU A 119 -8.83 14.28 14.49
N PRO A 120 -10.11 13.95 14.77
CA PRO A 120 -11.03 13.14 13.96
C PRO A 120 -11.86 13.90 12.91
N GLY A 121 -11.77 15.23 12.85
CA GLY A 121 -12.54 16.08 11.93
C GLY A 121 -11.67 16.68 10.82
N PRO A 122 -11.30 15.89 9.79
CA PRO A 122 -10.38 16.35 8.75
C PRO A 122 -10.97 17.54 7.98
N CYS A 123 -10.17 18.59 7.81
CA CYS A 123 -10.56 19.81 7.11
C CYS A 123 -9.58 20.22 6.00
N TYR A 124 -8.35 19.70 6.03
CA TYR A 124 -7.33 19.96 5.01
C TYR A 124 -6.73 18.68 4.44
N MET A 125 -6.17 18.82 3.24
CA MET A 125 -5.18 17.90 2.69
C MET A 125 -4.00 18.70 2.15
N ARG A 126 -2.78 18.22 2.37
CA ARG A 126 -1.55 18.83 1.83
C ARG A 126 -0.70 17.75 1.17
N ALA A 127 -0.13 18.06 0.02
CA ALA A 127 0.79 17.14 -0.64
C ALA A 127 2.01 16.91 0.27
N LEU A 128 2.42 15.65 0.40
CA LEU A 128 3.67 15.29 1.03
C LEU A 128 4.78 15.37 -0.02
N SER A 129 5.82 16.14 0.29
CA SER A 129 6.98 16.22 -0.58
C SER A 129 7.64 14.84 -0.68
N PRO A 130 7.99 14.38 -1.89
CA PRO A 130 8.76 13.16 -2.03
C PRO A 130 10.13 13.35 -1.35
N ARG A 131 10.73 12.23 -0.95
CA ARG A 131 12.10 12.25 -0.41
C ARG A 131 13.07 12.73 -1.51
N PRO A 132 14.15 13.45 -1.14
CA PRO A 132 15.19 13.82 -2.11
C PRO A 132 15.67 12.60 -2.90
N GLY A 133 15.70 12.71 -4.23
CA GLY A 133 16.10 11.62 -5.14
C GLY A 133 15.00 10.60 -5.45
N HIS A 134 13.78 10.77 -4.95
CA HIS A 134 12.65 9.88 -5.24
C HIS A 134 11.57 10.64 -6.02
N GLN A 135 11.15 10.10 -7.16
CA GLN A 135 9.94 10.55 -7.86
C GLN A 135 8.97 9.38 -7.90
N PHE A 136 7.77 9.57 -7.34
CA PHE A 136 6.72 8.55 -7.37
C PHE A 136 6.18 8.44 -8.80
N SER A 137 6.74 7.52 -9.58
CA SER A 137 6.27 7.24 -10.94
C SER A 137 5.11 6.27 -10.92
N TRP A 138 4.24 6.33 -11.93
CA TRP A 138 3.14 5.38 -12.10
C TRP A 138 3.59 3.92 -12.14
N ALA A 139 4.76 3.65 -12.72
CA ALA A 139 5.33 2.31 -12.83
C ALA A 139 5.75 1.72 -11.47
N SER A 140 6.18 2.58 -10.53
CA SER A 140 6.63 2.17 -9.19
C SER A 140 5.51 1.76 -8.24
N ARG A 141 4.24 2.00 -8.61
CA ARG A 141 3.09 1.70 -7.77
C ARG A 141 2.98 0.20 -7.47
N PRO A 142 2.56 -0.20 -6.26
CA PRO A 142 2.19 -1.58 -5.97
C PRO A 142 1.11 -2.11 -6.93
N ILE A 143 1.14 -3.41 -7.19
CA ILE A 143 0.07 -4.09 -7.93
C ILE A 143 -1.22 -4.10 -7.09
N SER A 144 -2.36 -4.01 -7.75
CA SER A 144 -3.68 -4.01 -7.10
C SER A 144 -4.51 -5.22 -7.52
N THR A 145 -5.52 -5.59 -6.74
CA THR A 145 -6.46 -6.66 -7.11
C THR A 145 -7.14 -6.42 -8.46
N ALA A 146 -7.46 -5.16 -8.80
CA ALA A 146 -8.03 -4.82 -10.10
C ALA A 146 -7.03 -5.05 -11.25
N GLU A 147 -5.74 -4.84 -11.00
CA GLU A 147 -4.69 -5.10 -11.98
C GLU A 147 -4.49 -6.61 -12.19
N TYR A 148 -4.52 -7.41 -11.12
CA TYR A 148 -4.53 -8.87 -11.24
C TYR A 148 -5.73 -9.39 -12.05
N ALA A 149 -6.93 -8.84 -11.80
CA ALA A 149 -8.13 -9.22 -12.56
C ALA A 149 -7.97 -8.94 -14.07
N LEU A 150 -7.38 -7.80 -14.42
CA LEU A 150 -7.08 -7.47 -15.82
C LEU A 150 -5.99 -8.38 -16.40
N LEU A 151 -4.94 -8.70 -15.63
CA LEU A 151 -3.88 -9.62 -16.07
C LEU A 151 -4.44 -11.02 -16.34
N TYR A 152 -5.34 -11.53 -15.48
CA TYR A 152 -6.06 -12.77 -15.73
C TYR A 152 -6.81 -12.74 -17.06
N HIS A 153 -7.54 -11.65 -17.34
CA HIS A 153 -8.25 -11.49 -18.60
C HIS A 153 -7.28 -11.43 -19.80
N THR A 154 -6.19 -10.67 -19.70
CA THR A 154 -5.14 -10.62 -20.73
C THR A 154 -4.56 -12.01 -21.01
N LEU A 155 -4.29 -12.81 -19.97
CA LEU A 155 -3.81 -14.18 -20.13
C LEU A 155 -4.85 -15.11 -20.75
N GLN A 156 -6.11 -15.02 -20.33
CA GLN A 156 -7.19 -15.81 -20.91
C GLN A 156 -7.30 -15.60 -22.42
N GLU A 157 -7.16 -14.35 -22.88
CA GLU A 157 -7.19 -14.00 -24.30
C GLU A 157 -5.90 -14.40 -25.03
N ALA A 158 -4.74 -14.00 -24.51
CA ALA A 158 -3.45 -14.22 -25.16
C ALA A 158 -3.05 -15.70 -25.24
N THR A 159 -3.56 -16.55 -24.33
CA THR A 159 -3.22 -17.98 -24.28
C THR A 159 -4.29 -18.89 -24.88
N LYS A 160 -5.30 -18.35 -25.57
CA LYS A 160 -6.26 -19.14 -26.37
C LYS A 160 -5.60 -20.16 -27.31
N PRO A 161 -4.52 -19.82 -28.05
CA PRO A 161 -3.82 -20.79 -28.91
C PRO A 161 -3.30 -22.01 -28.15
N LEU A 162 -2.93 -21.82 -26.88
CA LEU A 162 -2.38 -22.87 -26.01
C LEU A 162 -3.43 -23.69 -25.27
N HIS A 163 -4.73 -23.50 -25.54
CA HIS A 163 -5.77 -24.18 -24.76
C HIS A 163 -5.65 -25.71 -24.79
N GLN A 164 -5.53 -26.31 -25.97
CA GLN A 164 -5.36 -27.76 -26.11
C GLN A 164 -4.03 -28.22 -25.51
N PHE A 165 -2.98 -27.43 -25.66
CA PHE A 165 -1.69 -27.68 -25.01
C PHE A 165 -1.84 -27.76 -23.48
N PHE A 166 -2.57 -26.84 -22.85
CA PHE A 166 -2.81 -26.86 -21.41
C PHE A 166 -3.59 -28.09 -20.95
N LEU A 167 -4.65 -28.45 -21.66
CA LEU A 167 -5.44 -29.64 -21.33
C LEU A 167 -4.59 -30.92 -21.44
N ASN A 168 -3.80 -31.04 -22.50
CA ASN A 168 -2.99 -32.24 -22.76
C ASN A 168 -1.82 -32.38 -21.76
N THR A 169 -1.17 -31.27 -21.39
CA THR A 169 0.04 -31.31 -20.54
C THR A 169 -0.24 -31.21 -19.05
N THR A 170 -1.28 -30.46 -18.67
CA THR A 170 -1.58 -30.17 -17.25
C THR A 170 -2.91 -30.76 -16.81
N GLY A 171 -3.86 -30.91 -17.74
CA GLY A 171 -5.26 -31.20 -17.44
C GLY A 171 -6.01 -30.02 -16.81
N PHE A 172 -5.49 -28.80 -16.89
CA PHE A 172 -6.06 -27.54 -16.37
C PHE A 172 -6.12 -26.51 -17.51
N SER A 173 -6.91 -25.44 -17.36
CA SER A 173 -7.03 -24.39 -18.37
C SER A 173 -7.26 -22.99 -17.76
N PHE A 174 -6.99 -21.93 -18.53
CA PHE A 174 -7.40 -20.56 -18.19
C PHE A 174 -8.84 -20.25 -18.58
N GLN A 175 -9.32 -20.86 -19.67
CA GLN A 175 -10.68 -20.70 -20.19
C GLN A 175 -11.58 -21.87 -19.78
N ASP A 176 -12.86 -21.57 -19.52
CA ASP A 176 -13.93 -22.50 -19.15
C ASP A 176 -13.59 -23.43 -17.96
N CYS A 177 -12.66 -23.02 -17.11
CA CYS A 177 -12.25 -23.79 -15.96
C CYS A 177 -13.27 -23.67 -14.83
N HIS A 178 -13.56 -24.80 -14.19
CA HIS A 178 -14.36 -24.86 -12.96
C HIS A 178 -13.40 -25.23 -11.81
N ASP A 179 -13.25 -26.53 -11.53
CA ASP A 179 -12.38 -27.01 -10.45
C ASP A 179 -10.90 -27.19 -10.88
N ARG A 180 -10.58 -26.91 -12.14
CA ARG A 180 -9.28 -27.19 -12.76
C ARG A 180 -8.71 -25.97 -13.48
N CYS A 181 -8.59 -24.87 -12.74
CA CYS A 181 -8.09 -23.59 -13.26
C CYS A 181 -6.57 -23.49 -13.22
N LEU A 182 -5.97 -22.93 -14.27
CA LEU A 182 -4.63 -22.40 -14.18
C LEU A 182 -4.64 -21.07 -13.42
N THR A 183 -3.59 -20.85 -12.64
CA THR A 183 -3.32 -19.62 -11.90
C THR A 183 -1.91 -19.14 -12.26
N PHE A 184 -1.55 -17.96 -11.79
CA PHE A 184 -0.18 -17.49 -11.89
C PHE A 184 0.31 -16.83 -10.61
N THR A 185 1.63 -16.89 -10.41
CA THR A 185 2.35 -16.04 -9.46
C THR A 185 3.23 -15.09 -10.23
N ASP A 186 3.10 -13.79 -9.99
CA ASP A 186 3.96 -12.78 -10.61
C ASP A 186 5.27 -12.61 -9.82
N VAL A 187 6.35 -12.29 -10.53
CA VAL A 187 7.64 -11.94 -9.91
C VAL A 187 7.97 -10.46 -10.10
N ALA A 188 8.71 -9.92 -9.14
CA ALA A 188 9.23 -8.55 -9.15
C ALA A 188 10.77 -8.57 -8.96
N PRO A 189 11.53 -7.56 -9.44
CA PRO A 189 11.08 -6.34 -10.10
C PRO A 189 10.52 -6.57 -11.53
N ARG A 190 9.73 -5.61 -12.03
CA ARG A 190 8.92 -5.73 -13.24
C ARG A 190 9.58 -5.07 -14.46
N GLY A 191 10.71 -5.61 -14.89
CA GLY A 191 11.49 -5.11 -16.02
C GLY A 191 12.97 -4.95 -15.67
N VAL A 192 13.73 -4.33 -16.58
CA VAL A 192 15.19 -4.17 -16.49
C VAL A 192 15.64 -2.73 -16.26
N ALA A 193 14.71 -1.76 -16.31
CA ALA A 193 15.00 -0.34 -16.13
C ALA A 193 13.85 0.39 -15.42
N SER A 194 14.15 1.56 -14.84
CA SER A 194 13.14 2.44 -14.23
C SER A 194 12.07 2.84 -15.24
N GLY A 195 10.82 2.88 -14.79
CA GLY A 195 9.66 3.20 -15.64
C GLY A 195 9.02 2.00 -16.33
N GLN A 196 9.69 0.84 -16.36
CA GLN A 196 9.10 -0.39 -16.91
C GLN A 196 8.13 -1.04 -15.93
N ARG A 197 7.14 -1.75 -16.49
CA ARG A 197 6.18 -2.57 -15.77
C ARG A 197 5.85 -3.84 -16.56
N ARG A 198 6.87 -4.69 -16.67
CA ARG A 198 6.88 -5.94 -17.43
C ARG A 198 7.11 -7.10 -16.47
N SER A 199 6.11 -7.94 -16.24
CA SER A 199 6.17 -8.99 -15.21
C SER A 199 6.29 -10.37 -15.83
N TRP A 200 7.25 -11.15 -15.33
CA TRP A 200 7.24 -12.60 -15.53
C TRP A 200 6.18 -13.23 -14.62
N LEU A 201 5.38 -14.11 -15.20
CA LEU A 201 4.28 -14.81 -14.54
C LEU A 201 4.54 -16.31 -14.59
N ILE A 202 4.70 -16.94 -13.43
CA ILE A 202 4.90 -18.39 -13.31
C ILE A 202 3.53 -19.06 -13.34
N ILE A 203 3.27 -19.88 -14.35
CA ILE A 203 1.98 -20.55 -14.52
C ILE A 203 1.92 -21.80 -13.65
N GLN A 204 0.82 -21.95 -12.92
CA GLN A 204 0.64 -22.98 -11.90
C GLN A 204 -0.75 -23.60 -12.00
N ARG A 205 -0.90 -24.83 -11.49
CA ARG A 205 -2.22 -25.45 -11.31
C ARG A 205 -2.85 -24.94 -10.03
N TYR A 206 -4.07 -24.42 -10.09
CA TYR A 206 -4.79 -23.90 -8.92
C TYR A 206 -5.36 -25.03 -8.08
N VAL A 207 -4.50 -25.59 -7.22
CA VAL A 207 -4.83 -26.62 -6.22
C VAL A 207 -4.37 -26.15 -4.85
N GLU A 208 -4.71 -26.89 -3.79
CA GLU A 208 -4.13 -26.64 -2.47
C GLU A 208 -2.60 -26.66 -2.55
N GLY A 209 -1.96 -25.61 -2.04
CA GLY A 209 -0.51 -25.47 -2.17
C GLY A 209 0.00 -25.13 -3.58
N TYR A 210 -0.82 -24.49 -4.44
CA TYR A 210 -0.52 -24.20 -5.86
C TYR A 210 0.88 -23.65 -6.15
N PHE A 211 1.50 -22.95 -5.19
CA PHE A 211 2.87 -22.44 -5.30
C PHE A 211 3.92 -23.54 -5.55
N LEU A 212 3.65 -24.80 -5.17
CA LEU A 212 4.50 -25.98 -5.44
C LEU A 212 4.09 -26.74 -6.72
N HIS A 213 3.12 -26.23 -7.49
CA HIS A 213 2.62 -26.89 -8.70
C HIS A 213 2.86 -26.06 -9.97
N PRO A 214 4.10 -25.63 -10.27
CA PRO A 214 4.41 -24.95 -11.53
C PRO A 214 4.21 -25.91 -12.71
N THR A 215 3.79 -25.38 -13.86
CA THR A 215 3.61 -26.16 -15.10
C THR A 215 4.88 -26.25 -15.94
N GLY A 216 5.91 -25.45 -15.60
CA GLY A 216 7.08 -25.24 -16.44
C GLY A 216 6.89 -24.18 -17.53
N LEU A 217 5.76 -23.48 -17.53
CA LEU A 217 5.49 -22.32 -18.39
C LEU A 217 5.61 -21.01 -17.59
N GLU A 218 6.29 -20.04 -18.17
CA GLU A 218 6.36 -18.66 -17.69
C GLU A 218 6.06 -17.69 -18.83
N LEU A 219 5.33 -16.61 -18.53
CA LEU A 219 4.91 -15.60 -19.51
C LEU A 219 5.38 -14.21 -19.08
N LEU A 220 6.07 -13.49 -19.96
CA LEU A 220 6.40 -12.09 -19.73
C LEU A 220 5.28 -11.21 -20.29
N VAL A 221 4.64 -10.42 -19.42
CA VAL A 221 3.54 -9.52 -19.80
C VAL A 221 3.94 -8.07 -19.57
N ASP A 222 3.84 -7.22 -20.60
CA ASP A 222 3.86 -5.76 -20.40
C ASP A 222 2.45 -5.29 -20.01
N HIS A 223 2.35 -4.73 -18.80
CA HIS A 223 1.12 -4.17 -18.24
C HIS A 223 1.32 -2.72 -17.75
N GLY A 224 2.19 -1.97 -18.44
CA GLY A 224 2.50 -0.58 -18.12
C GLY A 224 1.40 0.41 -18.49
N SER A 225 0.67 0.16 -19.58
CA SER A 225 -0.41 1.05 -20.04
C SER A 225 -1.57 1.10 -19.04
N THR A 226 -2.21 2.26 -18.89
CA THR A 226 -3.47 2.37 -18.14
C THR A 226 -4.66 1.75 -18.87
N ASP A 227 -4.52 1.49 -20.18
CA ASP A 227 -5.48 0.75 -20.99
C ASP A 227 -5.01 -0.70 -21.16
N ALA A 228 -5.74 -1.63 -20.54
CA ALA A 228 -5.40 -3.05 -20.53
C ALA A 228 -5.49 -3.71 -21.92
N ARG A 229 -6.15 -3.07 -22.89
CA ARG A 229 -6.19 -3.55 -24.29
C ARG A 229 -4.83 -3.49 -24.97
N HIS A 230 -3.91 -2.68 -24.46
CA HIS A 230 -2.54 -2.60 -24.95
C HIS A 230 -1.58 -3.56 -24.24
N TRP A 231 -2.07 -4.36 -23.28
CA TRP A 231 -1.22 -5.33 -22.59
C TRP A 231 -1.01 -6.56 -23.47
N ALA A 232 0.20 -7.08 -23.44
CA ALA A 232 0.59 -8.18 -24.32
C ALA A 232 1.58 -9.12 -23.64
N VAL A 233 1.52 -10.39 -24.03
CA VAL A 233 2.59 -11.36 -23.77
C VAL A 233 3.72 -11.08 -24.77
N GLU A 234 4.90 -10.72 -24.28
CA GLU A 234 6.05 -10.34 -25.11
C GLU A 234 7.08 -11.47 -25.26
N GLN A 235 7.03 -12.47 -24.38
CA GLN A 235 7.94 -13.61 -24.38
C GLN A 235 7.28 -14.77 -23.64
N VAL A 236 7.51 -15.98 -24.15
CA VAL A 236 7.07 -17.23 -23.55
C VAL A 236 8.30 -18.08 -23.23
N TRP A 237 8.35 -18.63 -22.02
CA TRP A 237 9.36 -19.61 -21.65
C TRP A 237 8.67 -20.91 -21.27
N TYR A 238 9.06 -22.02 -21.90
CA TYR A 238 8.52 -23.33 -21.58
C TYR A 238 9.63 -24.38 -21.51
N ASN A 239 9.75 -25.04 -20.37
CA ASN A 239 10.65 -26.18 -20.13
C ASN A 239 12.09 -25.96 -20.64
N GLY A 240 12.67 -24.80 -20.33
CA GLY A 240 14.05 -24.47 -20.68
C GLY A 240 14.26 -23.78 -22.04
N LYS A 241 13.20 -23.50 -22.79
CA LYS A 241 13.28 -22.84 -24.11
C LYS A 241 12.41 -21.59 -24.17
N PHE A 242 12.86 -20.60 -24.94
CA PHE A 242 12.12 -19.37 -25.24
C PHE A 242 11.36 -19.50 -26.56
N TYR A 243 10.19 -18.89 -26.61
CA TYR A 243 9.28 -18.79 -27.76
C TYR A 243 8.76 -17.35 -27.82
N GLY A 244 8.70 -16.77 -29.01
CA GLY A 244 8.33 -15.37 -29.20
C GLY A 244 6.87 -15.06 -28.83
N SER A 245 5.97 -16.04 -28.97
CA SER A 245 4.54 -15.84 -28.65
C SER A 245 3.85 -17.15 -28.24
N PRO A 246 2.62 -17.06 -27.67
CA PRO A 246 1.80 -18.23 -27.39
C PRO A 246 1.44 -19.06 -28.63
N GLU A 247 1.43 -18.49 -29.83
CA GLU A 247 1.18 -19.20 -31.10
C GLU A 247 2.40 -19.98 -31.61
N GLU A 248 3.61 -19.55 -31.25
CA GLU A 248 4.85 -20.23 -31.66
C GLU A 248 5.10 -21.53 -30.88
N LEU A 249 4.65 -21.57 -29.62
CA LEU A 249 4.73 -22.74 -28.73
C LEU A 249 3.70 -23.81 -29.08
#